data_AF-A0A7X7Q5S6-F1
#
_entry.id   AF-A0A7X7Q5S6-F1
#
_cell.length_a   1.000
_cell.length_b   1.000
_cell.length_c   1.000
_cell.angle_alpha   90.00
_cell.angle_beta   90.00
_cell.angle_gamma   90.00
#
_symmetry.space_group_name_H-M   'P 1'
#
loop_
_entity.id
_entity.type
_entity.pdbx_description
1 polymer ?
#
loop_
_entity_poly.entity_id
_entity_poly.type
_entity_poly.pdbx_seq_one_letter_code
_entity_poly.pdbx_strand_id
1 'polypeptide(L)'
;NVLFASLLVAGTAACWLIAPEFGIVYLVVFSALTYAVLRRLTCTRCHYFGKRCGSGWGLLASMWCSRRPIEEFNDSPGVRLAPLVYGLMILVPLFALGILLAQHATTTPLLLLALLISLAFYSAGPGRRRACAVCKMRLFCKGSAAR
;
A
#
# COMPACT_ATOMS: atom_id res chain seq x y z
N ASN A 1 -8.12 6.22 -2.64
CA ASN A 1 -6.64 6.40 -2.61
C ASN A 1 -6.11 7.29 -1.50
N VAL A 2 -6.91 8.16 -0.89
CA VAL A 2 -6.46 9.05 0.20
C VAL A 2 -5.66 8.30 1.28
N LEU A 3 -6.17 7.16 1.77
CA LEU A 3 -5.48 6.33 2.77
C LEU A 3 -4.04 5.94 2.38
N PHE A 4 -3.83 5.46 1.15
CA PHE A 4 -2.50 5.07 0.67
C PHE A 4 -1.59 6.27 0.48
N ALA A 5 -2.12 7.40 0.00
CA ALA A 5 -1.38 8.65 -0.10
C ALA A 5 -0.97 9.15 1.29
N SER A 6 -1.88 9.11 2.28
CA SER A 6 -1.59 9.47 3.66
C SER A 6 -0.51 8.59 4.27
N LEU A 7 -0.56 7.28 4.06
CA LEU A 7 0.50 6.36 4.52
C LEU A 7 1.85 6.66 3.87
N LEU A 8 1.87 6.94 2.56
CA LEU A 8 3.08 7.27 1.83
C LEU A 8 3.70 8.59 2.31
N VAL A 9 2.88 9.63 2.51
CA VAL A 9 3.32 10.93 3.03
C VAL A 9 3.84 10.79 4.45
N ALA A 10 3.10 10.11 5.33
CA ALA A 10 3.52 9.90 6.72
C ALA A 10 4.82 9.11 6.81
N GLY A 11 4.96 8.05 5.99
CA GLY A 11 6.19 7.26 5.93
C GLY A 11 7.37 8.05 5.37
N THR A 12 7.12 8.92 4.37
CA THR A 12 8.14 9.80 3.80
C THR A 12 8.62 10.81 4.85
N ALA A 13 7.70 11.45 5.57
CA ALA A 13 8.03 12.38 6.65
C ALA A 13 8.84 11.69 7.75
N ALA A 14 8.44 10.47 8.16
CA ALA A 14 9.18 9.67 9.13
C ALA A 14 10.62 9.39 8.70
N CYS A 15 10.83 8.98 7.44
CA CYS A 15 12.17 8.72 6.91
C CYS A 15 13.00 10.02 6.75
N TRP A 16 12.34 11.11 6.37
CA TRP A 16 12.97 12.43 6.20
C TRP A 16 13.54 12.98 7.51
N LEU A 17 12.89 12.70 8.65
CA LEU A 17 13.40 13.12 9.96
C LEU A 17 14.77 12.53 10.31
N ILE A 18 15.14 11.39 9.73
CA ILE A 18 16.51 10.85 9.84
C ILE A 18 17.44 11.58 8.88
N ALA A 19 17.08 11.59 7.59
CA ALA A 19 17.85 12.21 6.54
C ALA A 19 16.93 12.54 5.34
N PRO A 20 17.03 13.74 4.74
CA PRO A 20 16.26 14.12 3.56
C PRO A 20 16.39 13.12 2.41
N GLU A 21 17.61 12.63 2.16
CA GLU A 21 17.90 11.66 1.10
C GLU A 21 17.13 10.36 1.31
N PHE A 22 17.04 9.90 2.57
CA PHE A 22 16.30 8.69 2.90
C PHE A 22 14.80 8.86 2.65
N GLY A 23 14.24 10.02 3.01
CA GLY A 23 12.85 10.36 2.69
C GLY A 23 12.57 10.35 1.18
N ILE A 24 13.44 10.94 0.38
CA ILE A 24 13.29 10.98 -1.09
C ILE A 24 13.36 9.57 -1.70
N VAL A 25 14.35 8.76 -1.30
CA VAL A 25 14.47 7.38 -1.79
C VAL A 25 13.23 6.57 -1.42
N TYR A 26 12.77 6.68 -0.17
CA TYR A 26 11.55 6.02 0.29
C TYR A 26 10.35 6.42 -0.59
N LEU A 27 10.13 7.71 -0.80
CA LEU A 27 9.01 8.22 -1.59
C LEU A 27 9.05 7.68 -3.01
N VAL A 28 10.20 7.75 -3.70
CA VAL A 28 10.35 7.31 -5.09
C VAL A 28 10.11 5.80 -5.21
N VAL A 29 10.75 5.00 -4.35
CA VAL A 29 10.66 3.53 -4.39
C VAL A 29 9.23 3.07 -4.13
N PHE A 30 8.61 3.51 -3.04
CA PHE A 30 7.26 3.05 -2.70
C PHE A 30 6.17 3.64 -3.61
N SER A 31 6.39 4.83 -4.19
CA SER A 31 5.53 5.34 -5.26
C SER A 31 5.59 4.45 -6.50
N ALA A 32 6.80 4.13 -6.98
CA ALA A 32 6.98 3.28 -8.16
C ALA A 32 6.40 1.87 -7.92
N LEU A 33 6.68 1.26 -6.77
CA LEU A 33 6.16 -0.07 -6.44
C LEU A 33 4.63 -0.07 -6.34
N THR A 34 4.04 0.93 -5.67
CA THR A 34 2.61 0.94 -5.36
C THR A 34 1.75 1.43 -6.50
N TYR A 35 2.16 2.51 -7.17
CA TYR A 35 1.39 3.12 -8.25
C TYR A 35 1.69 2.49 -9.60
N ALA A 36 2.89 1.95 -9.85
CA ALA A 36 3.23 1.31 -11.12
C ALA A 36 3.28 -0.21 -11.05
N VAL A 37 4.26 -0.76 -10.34
CA VAL A 37 4.58 -2.20 -10.41
C VAL A 37 3.39 -3.05 -9.98
N LEU A 38 2.83 -2.80 -8.79
CA LEU A 38 1.67 -3.55 -8.30
C LEU A 38 0.43 -3.39 -9.18
N ARG A 39 0.24 -2.24 -9.83
CA ARG A 39 -0.92 -2.03 -10.72
C ARG A 39 -0.78 -2.81 -12.01
N ARG A 40 0.41 -2.80 -12.60
CA ARG A 40 0.72 -3.59 -13.77
C ARG A 40 0.61 -5.09 -13.51
N LEU A 41 1.06 -5.56 -12.35
CA LEU A 41 1.08 -6.98 -12.03
C LEU A 41 -0.28 -7.53 -11.58
N THR A 42 -1.02 -6.77 -10.76
CA THR A 42 -2.27 -7.24 -10.13
C THR A 42 -3.52 -6.71 -10.84
N CYS A 43 -3.59 -5.41 -11.15
CA CYS A 43 -4.81 -4.79 -11.63
C CYS A 43 -5.13 -5.14 -13.09
N THR A 44 -4.14 -5.46 -13.92
CA THR A 44 -4.33 -5.88 -15.33
C THR A 44 -5.13 -7.18 -15.48
N ARG A 45 -5.09 -8.04 -14.46
CA ARG A 45 -5.81 -9.33 -14.37
C ARG A 45 -7.03 -9.25 -13.46
N CYS A 46 -7.40 -8.05 -13.00
CA CYS A 46 -8.50 -7.86 -12.06
C CYS A 46 -9.82 -7.66 -12.80
N HIS A 47 -10.94 -8.12 -12.22
CA HIS A 47 -12.29 -7.84 -12.73
C HIS A 47 -12.54 -6.35 -12.97
N TYR A 48 -11.99 -5.51 -12.08
CA TYR A 48 -12.15 -4.05 -12.14
C TYR A 48 -11.15 -3.33 -13.06
N PHE A 49 -10.36 -4.04 -13.87
CA PHE A 49 -9.54 -3.38 -14.89
C PHE A 49 -10.42 -2.54 -15.84
N GLY A 50 -10.13 -1.24 -15.98
CA GLY A 50 -10.96 -0.31 -16.74
C GLY A 50 -12.23 0.15 -16.02
N LYS A 51 -12.40 -0.21 -14.73
CA LYS A 51 -13.59 0.10 -13.92
C LYS A 51 -13.18 0.71 -12.59
N ARG A 52 -14.08 1.48 -11.98
CA ARG A 52 -13.87 2.05 -10.64
C ARG A 52 -14.04 0.95 -9.58
N CYS A 53 -12.94 0.54 -8.95
CA CYS A 53 -12.98 -0.26 -7.73
C CYS A 53 -13.00 0.65 -6.48
N GLY A 54 -13.21 0.09 -5.28
CA GLY A 54 -13.24 0.85 -4.02
C GLY A 54 -11.99 1.69 -3.75
N SER A 55 -10.86 1.34 -4.35
CA SER A 55 -9.64 2.15 -4.29
C SER A 55 -9.41 3.03 -5.54
N GLY A 56 -10.02 2.70 -6.68
CA GLY A 56 -9.78 3.37 -7.97
C GLY A 56 -8.58 2.81 -8.76
N TRP A 57 -7.88 1.80 -8.24
CA TRP A 57 -6.70 1.20 -8.89
C TRP A 57 -6.97 0.57 -10.26
N GLY A 58 -8.17 0.04 -10.47
CA GLY A 58 -8.57 -0.59 -11.74
C GLY A 58 -8.65 0.41 -12.90
N LEU A 59 -9.12 1.62 -12.62
CA LEU A 59 -9.15 2.74 -13.56
C LEU A 59 -7.75 3.32 -13.76
N LEU A 60 -6.98 3.44 -12.67
CA LEU A 60 -5.59 3.88 -12.77
C LEU A 60 -4.82 2.97 -13.72
N ALA A 61 -4.86 1.65 -13.50
CA ALA A 61 -4.11 0.68 -14.29
C ALA A 61 -4.48 0.67 -15.79
N SER A 62 -5.74 0.94 -16.14
CA SER A 62 -6.17 0.95 -17.55
C SER A 62 -5.64 2.11 -18.37
N MET A 63 -5.13 3.18 -17.75
CA MET A 63 -4.59 4.32 -18.51
C MET A 63 -3.24 4.03 -19.21
N TRP A 64 -2.54 2.97 -18.80
CA TRP A 64 -1.12 2.75 -19.13
C TRP A 64 -0.73 1.27 -19.22
N CYS A 65 -1.62 0.36 -18.84
CA CYS A 65 -1.45 -1.07 -19.05
C CYS A 65 -2.57 -1.62 -19.94
N SER A 66 -2.33 -2.77 -20.54
CA SER A 66 -3.34 -3.54 -21.27
C SER A 66 -3.95 -4.63 -20.39
N ARG A 67 -5.19 -5.03 -20.69
CA ARG A 67 -5.87 -6.11 -19.96
C ARG A 67 -5.18 -7.45 -20.19
N ARG A 68 -5.16 -8.28 -19.15
CA ARG A 68 -4.67 -9.67 -19.17
C ARG A 68 -5.78 -10.64 -18.71
N PRO A 69 -5.64 -11.95 -18.98
CA PRO A 69 -6.60 -12.96 -18.54
C PRO A 69 -6.83 -12.92 -17.03
N ILE A 70 -8.08 -13.10 -16.60
CA ILE A 70 -8.46 -13.00 -15.17
C ILE A 70 -8.12 -14.30 -14.42
N GLU A 71 -8.03 -15.40 -15.14
CA GLU A 71 -7.70 -16.74 -14.67
C GLU A 71 -6.29 -16.75 -14.04
N GLU A 72 -5.36 -15.98 -14.62
CA GLU A 72 -4.00 -15.81 -14.12
C GLU A 72 -3.91 -14.95 -12.83
N PHE A 73 -5.01 -14.39 -12.33
CA PHE A 73 -4.96 -13.40 -11.25
C PHE A 73 -4.29 -13.96 -9.99
N ASN A 74 -4.68 -15.16 -9.56
CA ASN A 74 -4.18 -15.79 -8.33
C ASN A 74 -2.73 -16.26 -8.44
N ASP A 75 -2.26 -16.53 -9.65
CA ASP A 75 -0.89 -16.97 -9.92
C ASP A 75 0.02 -15.80 -10.30
N SER A 76 -0.55 -14.60 -10.44
CA SER A 76 0.21 -13.40 -10.72
C SER A 76 1.18 -13.07 -9.57
N PRO A 77 2.41 -12.66 -9.90
CA PRO A 77 3.39 -12.25 -8.90
C PRO A 77 2.89 -11.04 -8.09
N GLY A 78 1.99 -10.22 -8.66
CA GLY A 78 1.43 -9.06 -7.99
C GLY A 78 0.61 -9.40 -6.75
N VAL A 79 -0.14 -10.51 -6.75
CA VAL A 79 -0.90 -10.96 -5.56
C VAL A 79 0.05 -11.41 -4.44
N ARG A 80 1.18 -12.04 -4.80
CA ARG A 80 2.20 -12.49 -3.83
C ARG A 80 3.05 -11.32 -3.30
N LEU A 81 3.39 -10.36 -4.16
CA LEU A 81 4.22 -9.19 -3.82
C LEU A 81 3.47 -8.11 -3.05
N ALA A 82 2.16 -7.95 -3.27
CA ALA A 82 1.35 -6.92 -2.61
C ALA A 82 1.51 -6.88 -1.08
N PRO A 83 1.36 -7.99 -0.31
CA PRO A 83 1.55 -7.95 1.13
C PRO A 83 2.97 -7.57 1.54
N LEU A 84 3.99 -8.00 0.78
CA LEU A 84 5.39 -7.67 1.06
C LEU A 84 5.66 -6.17 0.83
N VAL A 85 5.21 -5.61 -0.30
CA VAL A 85 5.38 -4.19 -0.60
C VAL A 85 4.66 -3.32 0.43
N TYR A 86 3.40 -3.61 0.75
CA TYR A 86 2.66 -2.82 1.75
C TYR A 86 3.21 -3.01 3.16
N GLY A 87 3.69 -4.23 3.49
CA GLY A 87 4.36 -4.51 4.75
C GLY A 87 5.63 -3.67 4.90
N LEU A 88 6.51 -3.67 3.90
CA LEU A 88 7.73 -2.85 3.90
C LEU A 88 7.43 -1.35 3.93
N MET A 89 6.38 -0.90 3.23
CA MET A 89 5.95 0.50 3.25
C MET A 89 5.57 0.96 4.65
N ILE A 90 5.10 0.07 5.52
CA ILE A 90 4.79 0.41 6.92
C ILE A 90 6.02 0.14 7.81
N LEU A 91 6.74 -0.95 7.60
CA LEU A 91 7.82 -1.41 8.47
C LEU A 91 9.04 -0.48 8.41
N VAL A 92 9.43 0.01 7.23
CA VAL A 92 10.57 0.92 7.06
C VAL A 92 10.40 2.20 7.88
N PRO A 93 9.30 2.96 7.78
CA PRO A 93 9.12 4.17 8.58
C PRO A 93 8.90 3.87 10.07
N LEU A 94 8.36 2.70 10.43
CA LEU A 94 8.28 2.29 11.84
C LEU A 94 9.67 2.09 12.44
N PHE A 95 10.59 1.43 11.74
CA PHE A 95 11.98 1.31 12.19
C PHE A 95 12.67 2.67 12.26
N ALA A 96 12.47 3.53 11.27
CA ALA A 96 13.02 4.88 11.28
C ALA A 96 12.60 5.66 12.54
N LEU A 97 11.30 5.68 12.84
CA LEU A 97 10.78 6.34 14.04
C LEU A 97 11.25 5.68 15.34
N GLY A 98 11.39 4.34 15.36
CA GLY A 98 11.94 3.62 16.51
C GLY A 98 13.38 4.05 16.84
N ILE A 99 14.23 4.22 15.82
CA ILE A 99 15.60 4.72 15.99
C ILE A 99 15.59 6.17 16.49
N LEU A 100 14.78 7.04 15.89
CA LEU A 100 14.63 8.43 16.31
C LEU A 100 14.19 8.55 17.77
N LEU A 101 13.19 7.79 18.18
CA LEU A 101 12.69 7.79 19.56
C LEU A 101 13.72 7.24 20.56
N ALA A 102 14.53 6.26 20.16
CA ALA A 102 15.61 5.72 21.00
C ALA A 102 16.77 6.71 21.19
N GLN A 103 17.05 7.56 20.19
CA GLN A 103 18.09 8.60 20.27
C GLN A 103 17.60 9.83 21.02
N HIS A 104 16.44 10.37 20.63
CA HIS A 104 15.86 11.57 21.21
C HIS A 104 14.34 11.51 21.21
N ALA A 105 13.75 11.26 22.39
CA ALA A 105 12.31 11.26 22.55
C ALA A 105 11.75 12.69 22.39
N THR A 106 11.18 12.97 21.22
CA THR A 106 10.51 14.24 20.92
C THR A 106 9.03 14.00 20.59
N THR A 107 8.20 15.02 20.74
CA THR A 107 6.74 14.93 20.52
C THR A 107 6.38 14.63 19.07
N THR A 108 7.15 15.16 18.11
CA THR A 108 6.93 14.98 16.67
C THR A 108 7.00 13.51 16.20
N PRO A 109 8.08 12.74 16.43
CA PRO A 109 8.14 11.33 16.04
C PRO A 109 7.11 10.47 16.77
N LEU A 110 6.73 10.83 18.01
CA LEU A 110 5.68 10.14 18.76
C LEU A 110 4.30 10.29 18.08
N LEU A 111 3.94 11.51 17.67
CA LEU A 111 2.69 11.78 16.95
C LEU A 111 2.67 11.09 15.58
N LEU A 112 3.79 11.14 14.83
CA LEU A 112 3.93 10.44 13.55
C LEU A 112 3.79 8.92 13.71
N LEU A 113 4.37 8.35 14.76
CA LEU A 113 4.26 6.92 15.06
C LEU A 113 2.81 6.53 15.35
N ALA A 114 2.12 7.27 16.21
CA ALA A 114 0.71 7.04 16.51
C ALA A 114 -0.17 7.13 15.25
N LEU A 115 0.09 8.11 14.39
CA LEU A 115 -0.60 8.27 13.11
C LEU A 115 -0.33 7.07 12.18
N LEU A 116 0.92 6.66 12.00
CA LEU A 116 1.30 5.53 11.14
C LEU A 116 0.66 4.22 11.62
N ILE A 117 0.70 3.95 12.92
CA ILE A 117 0.07 2.76 13.51
C ILE A 117 -1.44 2.77 13.25
N SER A 118 -2.09 3.91 13.46
CA SER A 118 -3.55 4.04 13.25
C SER A 118 -3.93 3.81 11.78
N LEU A 119 -3.21 4.42 10.85
CA LEU A 119 -3.44 4.24 9.41
C LEU A 119 -3.11 2.81 8.96
N ALA A 120 -2.02 2.22 9.47
CA ALA A 120 -1.63 0.84 9.19
C ALA A 120 -2.71 -0.14 9.67
N PHE A 121 -3.16 0.00 10.92
CA PHE A 121 -4.22 -0.81 11.49
C PHE A 121 -5.51 -0.72 10.68
N TYR A 122 -5.96 0.49 10.36
CA TYR A 122 -7.16 0.68 9.55
C TYR A 122 -6.99 0.06 8.15
N SER A 123 -5.85 0.29 7.50
CA SER A 123 -5.60 -0.19 6.13
C SER A 123 -5.50 -1.71 6.03
N ALA A 124 -4.83 -2.37 6.98
CA ALA A 124 -4.58 -3.80 6.97
C ALA A 124 -5.76 -4.61 7.55
N GLY A 125 -6.48 -4.05 8.52
CA GLY A 125 -7.59 -4.69 9.19
C GLY A 125 -8.96 -4.23 8.67
N PRO A 126 -9.67 -3.32 9.37
CA PRO A 126 -11.06 -2.97 9.06
C PRO A 126 -11.30 -2.50 7.63
N GLY A 127 -10.44 -1.62 7.11
CA GLY A 127 -10.54 -1.08 5.76
C GLY A 127 -10.40 -2.17 4.69
N ARG A 128 -9.42 -3.07 4.85
CA ARG A 128 -9.24 -4.22 3.96
C ARG A 128 -10.44 -5.16 4.01
N ARG A 129 -10.93 -5.52 5.20
CA ARG A 129 -12.09 -6.42 5.36
C ARG A 129 -13.32 -5.85 4.67
N ARG A 130 -13.65 -4.56 4.91
CA ARG A 130 -14.78 -3.88 4.26
C ARG A 130 -14.64 -3.85 2.74
N ALA A 131 -13.46 -3.49 2.23
CA ALA A 131 -13.20 -3.45 0.80
C ALA A 131 -13.31 -4.85 0.16
N CYS A 132 -12.82 -5.90 0.83
CA CYS A 132 -12.94 -7.27 0.36
C CYS A 132 -14.39 -7.78 0.39
N ALA A 133 -15.20 -7.37 1.37
CA ALA A 133 -16.58 -7.84 1.52
C ALA A 133 -17.46 -7.46 0.32
N VAL A 134 -17.24 -6.28 -0.26
CA VAL A 134 -17.99 -5.78 -1.44
C VAL A 134 -17.30 -6.09 -2.78
N CYS A 135 -16.13 -6.74 -2.75
CA CYS A 135 -15.37 -7.03 -3.95
C CYS A 135 -15.98 -8.20 -4.73
N LYS A 136 -16.23 -8.01 -6.04
CA LYS A 136 -16.74 -9.07 -6.93
C LYS A 136 -15.81 -10.29 -7.07
N MET A 137 -14.53 -10.15 -6.74
CA MET A 137 -13.56 -11.25 -6.79
C MET A 137 -13.38 -11.97 -5.44
N ARG A 138 -14.16 -11.63 -4.40
CA ARG A 138 -13.96 -12.13 -3.01
C ARG A 138 -13.94 -13.65 -2.87
N LEU A 139 -14.71 -14.35 -3.71
CA LEU A 139 -14.90 -15.80 -3.61
C LEU A 139 -13.66 -16.57 -4.10
N PHE A 140 -13.00 -16.12 -5.16
CA PHE A 140 -11.85 -16.83 -5.74
C PHE A 140 -10.49 -16.17 -5.45
N CYS A 141 -10.45 -14.90 -5.04
CA CYS A 141 -9.20 -14.23 -4.69
C CYS A 141 -8.55 -14.86 -3.45
N LYS A 142 -7.37 -15.47 -3.61
CA LYS A 142 -6.59 -16.05 -2.50
C LYS A 142 -6.19 -15.01 -1.45
N GLY A 143 -6.09 -13.74 -1.83
CA GLY A 143 -5.77 -12.62 -0.92
C GLY A 143 -6.98 -11.94 -0.27
N SER A 144 -8.21 -12.47 -0.44
CA SER A 144 -9.42 -11.87 0.13
C SER A 144 -9.40 -11.93 1.66
N ALA A 145 -9.67 -10.80 2.31
CA ALA A 145 -9.79 -10.70 3.78
C ALA A 145 -11.24 -10.75 4.29
N ALA A 146 -12.20 -11.06 3.41
CA ALA A 146 -13.61 -11.21 3.76
C ALA A 146 -14.06 -12.67 3.77
N ARG A 147 -13.10 -13.60 3.83
CA ARG A 147 -13.33 -15.01 4.07
C ARG A 147 -13.31 -15.27 5.56
#